data_AF-A0A5Q0Q937-F1
#
_entry.id   AF-A0A5Q0Q937-F1
#
_cell.length_a   1.000
_cell.length_b   1.000
_cell.length_c   1.000
_cell.angle_alpha   90.00
_cell.angle_beta   90.00
_cell.angle_gamma   90.00
#
_symmetry.space_group_name_H-M   'P 1'
#
loop_
_entity.id
_entity.type
_entity.pdbx_description
1 polymer ?
#
loop_
_entity_poly.entity_id
_entity_poly.type
_entity_poly.pdbx_seq_one_letter_code
_entity_poly.pdbx_strand_id
1 'polypeptide(L)'
;MKNKGLLLTIIIFFLIVNTTYYWEGKLGFFAFPAFLILVIIFLGLGVALTRQIYFLIKEKFTDKKRIIIIGLLTLVLLLTFKKPFGLIDFDKLEGGNVLIAKREGSANCMTGIAT
;
A
#
# COMPACT_ATOMS: atom_id res chain seq x y z
N MET A 1 -20.05 8.64 -16.60
CA MET A 1 -19.54 7.49 -15.79
C MET A 1 -19.39 7.94 -14.34
N LYS A 2 -20.38 7.67 -13.49
CA LYS A 2 -20.48 8.23 -12.12
C LYS A 2 -19.40 7.72 -11.14
N ASN A 3 -18.62 6.71 -11.52
CA ASN A 3 -17.62 6.04 -10.66
C ASN A 3 -16.15 6.28 -11.06
N LYS A 4 -15.87 7.18 -12.01
CA LYS A 4 -14.49 7.43 -12.48
C LYS A 4 -13.55 7.89 -11.35
N GLY A 5 -14.05 8.76 -10.46
CA GLY A 5 -13.26 9.26 -9.33
C GLY A 5 -12.90 8.17 -8.31
N LEU A 6 -13.79 7.19 -8.11
CA LEU A 6 -13.53 6.07 -7.20
C LEU A 6 -12.48 5.11 -7.78
N LEU A 7 -12.53 4.85 -9.08
CA LEU A 7 -11.52 4.04 -9.76
C LEU A 7 -10.14 4.72 -9.71
N LEU A 8 -10.10 6.03 -9.96
CA LEU A 8 -8.87 6.81 -9.88
C LEU A 8 -8.26 6.77 -8.46
N THR A 9 -9.08 6.95 -7.42
CA THR A 9 -8.62 6.88 -6.03
C THR A 9 -8.12 5.49 -5.64
N ILE A 10 -8.73 4.41 -6.12
CA ILE A 10 -8.21 3.04 -5.94
C ILE A 10 -6.81 2.90 -6.55
N ILE A 11 -6.62 3.35 -7.80
CA ILE A 11 -5.34 3.25 -8.48
C ILE A 11 -4.26 4.06 -7.75
N ILE A 12 -4.57 5.31 -7.40
CA ILE A 12 -3.65 6.18 -6.68
C ILE A 12 -3.28 5.56 -5.32
N PHE A 13 -4.27 5.11 -4.56
CA PHE A 13 -4.04 4.46 -3.26
C PHE A 13 -3.16 3.22 -3.41
N PHE A 14 -3.46 2.36 -4.39
CA PHE A 14 -2.68 1.16 -4.66
C PHE A 14 -1.22 1.48 -5.00
N LEU A 15 -0.98 2.50 -5.84
CA LEU A 15 0.38 2.93 -6.19
C LEU A 15 1.12 3.49 -4.98
N ILE A 16 0.48 4.33 -4.17
CA ILE A 16 1.11 4.91 -2.97
C ILE A 16 1.54 3.81 -2.00
N VAL A 17 0.65 2.84 -1.72
CA VAL A 17 0.95 1.73 -0.80
C VAL A 17 2.06 0.82 -1.33
N ASN A 18 2.09 0.52 -2.63
CA ASN A 18 3.16 -0.32 -3.20
C ASN A 18 4.49 0.43 -3.34
N THR A 19 4.48 1.75 -3.35
CA THR A 19 5.69 2.58 -3.41
C THR A 19 6.14 3.09 -2.04
N THR A 20 5.48 2.66 -0.94
CA THR A 20 5.83 3.02 0.44
C THR A 20 7.33 2.83 0.72
N TYR A 21 7.92 1.73 0.24
CA TYR A 21 9.36 1.47 0.32
C TYR A 21 10.23 2.66 -0.13
N TYR A 22 9.86 3.36 -1.21
CA TYR A 22 10.68 4.43 -1.78
C TYR A 22 10.58 5.76 -1.03
N TRP A 23 9.43 6.05 -0.42
CA TRP A 23 9.17 7.36 0.18
C TRP A 23 9.24 7.35 1.71
N GLU A 24 8.98 6.21 2.37
CA GLU A 24 9.00 6.11 3.84
C GLU A 24 10.36 6.48 4.41
N GLY A 25 11.45 5.91 3.86
CA GLY A 25 12.81 6.19 4.30
C GLY A 25 13.28 7.63 4.01
N LYS A 26 12.71 8.29 3.00
CA LYS A 26 13.03 9.69 2.66
C LYS A 26 12.23 10.70 3.49
N LEU A 27 11.02 10.34 3.92
CA LEU A 27 10.13 11.23 4.66
C LEU A 27 10.51 11.36 6.14
N GLY A 28 11.22 10.38 6.71
CA GLY A 28 11.72 10.45 8.09
C GLY A 28 10.57 10.73 9.08
N PHE A 29 10.65 11.83 9.82
CA PHE A 29 9.61 12.23 10.79
C PHE A 29 8.21 12.39 10.16
N PHE A 30 8.12 12.82 8.90
CA PHE A 30 6.84 12.97 8.20
C PHE A 30 6.21 11.65 7.75
N ALA A 31 6.94 10.53 7.85
CA ALA A 31 6.40 9.21 7.52
C ALA A 31 5.25 8.82 8.45
N PHE A 32 5.31 9.19 9.73
CA PHE A 32 4.26 8.87 10.70
C PHE A 32 2.92 9.58 10.39
N PRO A 33 2.88 10.92 10.17
CA PRO A 33 1.67 11.59 9.67
C PRO A 33 1.16 11.02 8.34
N ALA A 34 2.05 10.72 7.39
CA ALA A 34 1.67 10.15 6.10
C ALA A 34 0.99 8.77 6.27
N PHE A 35 1.50 7.94 7.18
CA PHE A 35 0.90 6.67 7.52
C PHE A 35 -0.51 6.82 8.12
N LEU A 36 -0.70 7.77 9.05
CA LEU A 36 -2.03 8.06 9.62
C LEU A 36 -3.04 8.49 8.54
N ILE A 37 -2.60 9.33 7.60
CA ILE A 37 -3.44 9.75 6.46
C ILE A 37 -3.83 8.53 5.61
N LEU A 38 -2.88 7.63 5.34
CA LEU A 38 -3.15 6.39 4.61
C LEU A 38 -4.16 5.49 5.31
N VAL A 39 -4.09 5.37 6.65
CA VAL A 39 -5.09 4.63 7.44
C VAL A 39 -6.47 5.25 7.31
N ILE A 40 -6.58 6.58 7.37
CA ILE A 40 -7.86 7.29 7.19
C ILE A 40 -8.43 7.03 5.79
N ILE A 41 -7.60 7.10 4.75
CA ILE A 41 -8.01 6.82 3.37
C ILE A 41 -8.46 5.35 3.25
N PHE A 42 -7.72 4.41 3.84
CA PHE A 42 -8.06 2.99 3.85
C PHE A 42 -9.44 2.75 4.48
N LEU A 43 -9.72 3.35 5.64
CA LEU A 43 -11.04 3.27 6.29
C LEU A 43 -12.13 3.89 5.42
N GLY A 44 -11.86 5.05 4.81
CA GLY A 44 -12.79 5.69 3.87
C GLY A 44 -13.13 4.81 2.66
N LEU A 45 -12.12 4.13 2.09
CA LEU A 45 -12.30 3.16 1.01
C LEU A 45 -13.10 1.92 1.47
N GLY A 46 -12.91 1.48 2.72
CA GLY A 46 -13.73 0.43 3.34
C GLY A 46 -15.21 0.81 3.43
N VAL A 47 -15.52 2.03 3.85
CA VAL A 47 -16.91 2.56 3.85
C VAL A 47 -17.46 2.69 2.42
N ALA A 48 -16.63 3.10 1.47
CA ALA A 48 -17.02 3.17 0.07
C ALA A 48 -17.35 1.77 -0.51
N LEU A 49 -16.62 0.75 -0.08
CA LEU A 49 -16.87 -0.65 -0.44
C LEU A 49 -18.21 -1.14 0.12
N THR A 50 -18.49 -0.92 1.40
CA THR A 50 -19.78 -1.35 2.01
C THR A 50 -20.96 -0.65 1.34
N ARG A 51 -20.84 0.65 1.03
CA ARG A 51 -21.84 1.39 0.27
C ARG A 51 -22.05 0.78 -1.12
N GLN A 52 -20.98 0.46 -1.84
CA GLN A 52 -21.11 -0.14 -3.18
C GLN A 52 -21.75 -1.54 -3.13
N ILE A 53 -21.43 -2.35 -2.12
CA ILE A 53 -22.08 -3.66 -1.92
C ILE A 53 -23.58 -3.48 -1.65
N TYR A 54 -23.95 -2.52 -0.80
CA TYR A 54 -25.37 -2.22 -0.54
C TYR A 54 -26.13 -1.86 -1.83
N PHE A 55 -25.56 -1.00 -2.67
CA PHE A 55 -26.15 -0.68 -3.97
C PHE A 55 -26.17 -1.88 -4.92
N LEU A 56 -25.14 -2.73 -4.89
CA LEU A 56 -25.07 -3.91 -5.74
C LEU A 56 -26.19 -4.91 -5.44
N ILE A 57 -26.47 -5.14 -4.16
CA ILE A 57 -27.57 -6.00 -3.70
C ILE A 57 -28.91 -5.39 -4.11
N LYS A 58 -29.09 -4.07 -3.89
CA LYS A 58 -30.33 -3.35 -4.26
C LYS A 58 -30.59 -3.39 -5.77
N GLU A 59 -29.56 -3.26 -6.59
CA GLU A 59 -29.64 -3.24 -8.06
C GLU A 59 -29.57 -4.65 -8.70
N LYS A 60 -29.62 -5.73 -7.90
CA LYS A 60 -29.63 -7.13 -8.35
C LYS A 60 -28.51 -7.47 -9.35
N PHE A 61 -27.29 -6.95 -9.12
CA PHE A 61 -26.11 -7.25 -9.97
C PHE A 61 -26.26 -6.87 -11.46
N THR A 62 -27.18 -5.97 -11.80
CA THR A 62 -27.45 -5.60 -13.20
C THR A 62 -26.23 -4.95 -13.88
N ASP A 63 -25.40 -4.25 -13.10
CA ASP A 63 -24.36 -3.36 -13.59
C ASP A 63 -22.96 -4.02 -13.51
N LYS A 64 -22.57 -4.77 -14.57
CA LYS A 64 -21.29 -5.51 -14.64
C LYS A 64 -20.06 -4.65 -14.32
N LYS A 65 -20.09 -3.37 -14.70
CA LYS A 65 -19.00 -2.42 -14.42
C LYS A 65 -18.80 -2.18 -12.91
N ARG A 66 -19.89 -2.14 -12.13
CA ARG A 66 -19.81 -1.97 -10.68
C ARG A 66 -19.25 -3.21 -10.00
N ILE A 67 -19.61 -4.40 -10.47
CA ILE A 67 -19.06 -5.66 -9.97
C ILE A 67 -17.54 -5.69 -10.11
N ILE A 68 -17.01 -5.28 -11.27
CA ILE A 68 -15.55 -5.20 -11.51
C ILE A 68 -14.90 -4.19 -10.54
N ILE A 69 -15.49 -3.01 -10.35
CA ILE A 69 -14.96 -1.99 -9.43
C ILE A 69 -14.97 -2.49 -7.99
N ILE A 70 -16.04 -3.14 -7.54
CA ILE A 70 -16.15 -3.72 -6.20
C ILE A 70 -15.11 -4.83 -6.02
N GLY A 71 -14.97 -5.72 -7.00
CA GLY A 71 -13.95 -6.77 -6.98
C GLY A 71 -12.54 -6.19 -6.87
N LEU A 72 -12.22 -5.18 -7.68
CA LEU A 72 -10.93 -4.49 -7.65
C LEU A 72 -10.68 -3.80 -6.29
N LEU A 73 -11.67 -3.06 -5.79
CA LEU A 73 -11.58 -2.38 -4.49
C LEU A 73 -11.38 -3.37 -3.34
N THR A 74 -12.11 -4.48 -3.36
CA THR A 74 -11.98 -5.57 -2.37
C THR A 74 -10.59 -6.16 -2.42
N LEU A 75 -10.08 -6.45 -3.62
CA LEU A 75 -8.75 -7.01 -3.82
C LEU A 75 -7.66 -6.05 -3.33
N VAL A 76 -7.74 -4.76 -3.66
CA VAL A 76 -6.77 -3.75 -3.19
C VAL A 76 -6.78 -3.65 -1.67
N LEU A 77 -7.96 -3.54 -1.04
CA LEU A 77 -8.05 -3.46 0.43
C LEU A 77 -7.51 -4.72 1.11
N LEU A 78 -7.80 -5.90 0.57
CA LEU A 78 -7.34 -7.18 1.14
C LEU A 78 -5.83 -7.36 0.98
N LEU A 79 -5.26 -6.94 -0.16
CA LEU A 79 -3.82 -6.91 -0.38
C LEU A 79 -3.14 -5.95 0.59
N THR A 80 -3.65 -4.73 0.75
CA THR A 80 -3.12 -3.76 1.72
C THR A 80 -3.23 -4.29 3.16
N PHE A 81 -4.31 -5.00 3.51
CA PHE A 81 -4.45 -5.58 4.84
C PHE A 81 -3.45 -6.72 5.11
N LYS A 82 -3.22 -7.61 4.13
CA LYS A 82 -2.27 -8.71 4.28
C LYS A 82 -0.80 -8.29 4.16
N LYS A 83 -0.53 -7.28 3.34
CA LYS A 83 0.81 -6.75 3.07
C LYS A 83 0.78 -5.21 3.13
N PRO A 84 0.78 -4.63 4.34
CA PRO A 84 0.68 -3.18 4.51
C PRO A 84 1.89 -2.41 3.97
N PHE A 85 3.06 -3.04 3.88
CA PHE A 85 4.28 -2.47 3.32
C PHE A 85 4.43 -2.65 1.80
N GLY A 86 3.36 -3.10 1.12
CA GLY A 86 3.36 -3.36 -0.31
C GLY A 86 3.60 -4.82 -0.67
N LEU A 87 3.34 -5.16 -1.93
CA LEU A 87 3.42 -6.55 -2.41
C LEU A 87 4.84 -7.03 -2.62
N ILE A 88 5.73 -6.10 -2.95
CA ILE A 88 7.11 -6.33 -3.35
C ILE A 88 8.00 -6.22 -2.12
N ASP A 89 8.68 -7.31 -1.82
CA ASP A 89 9.73 -7.36 -0.80
C ASP A 89 11.05 -6.98 -1.50
N PHE A 90 11.37 -5.68 -1.46
CA PHE A 90 12.55 -5.15 -2.13
C PHE A 90 13.85 -5.63 -1.45
N ASP A 91 13.82 -5.90 -0.15
CA ASP A 91 14.96 -6.45 0.60
C ASP A 91 15.37 -7.83 0.07
N LYS A 92 14.41 -8.65 -0.37
CA LYS A 92 14.71 -9.95 -1.01
C LYS A 92 15.25 -9.84 -2.43
N LEU A 93 14.98 -8.74 -3.12
CA LEU A 93 15.42 -8.52 -4.49
C LEU A 93 16.83 -7.91 -4.56
N GLU A 94 17.30 -7.29 -3.47
CA GLU A 94 18.64 -6.69 -3.38
C GLU A 94 19.78 -7.71 -3.34
N GLY A 95 19.48 -9.02 -3.24
CA GLY A 95 20.50 -10.07 -3.13
C GLY A 95 21.12 -10.10 -1.74
N GLY A 96 21.62 -11.26 -1.31
CA GLY A 96 22.23 -11.38 0.02
C GLY A 96 23.33 -10.33 0.20
N ASN A 97 23.28 -9.57 1.30
CA ASN A 97 24.32 -8.59 1.64
C ASN A 97 25.68 -9.31 1.81
N VAL A 98 26.46 -9.41 0.73
CA VAL A 98 27.84 -9.94 0.77
C VAL A 98 28.73 -9.02 1.61
N LEU A 99 28.40 -7.72 1.64
CA LEU A 99 29.13 -6.70 2.39
C LEU A 99 28.17 -5.97 3.32
N ILE A 100 28.38 -6.12 4.63
CA ILE A 100 27.62 -5.41 5.66
C ILE A 100 28.51 -4.32 6.24
N ALA A 101 28.19 -3.06 5.96
CA ALA A 101 28.85 -1.93 6.59
C ALA A 101 28.16 -1.62 7.92
N LYS A 102 28.82 -1.90 9.05
CA LYS A 102 28.36 -1.48 10.38
C LYS A 102 28.99 -0.13 10.75
N ARG A 103 28.16 0.79 11.24
CA ARG A 103 28.60 2.06 11.83
C ARG A 103 28.33 2.02 13.33
N GLU A 104 29.37 1.78 14.12
CA GLU A 104 29.35 2.06 15.57
C GLU A 104 29.80 3.52 15.81
N GLY A 105 29.28 4.14 16.86
CA GLY A 105 29.46 5.56 17.13
C GLY A 105 30.92 6.03 17.31
N SER A 106 31.12 7.30 16.98
CA SER A 106 32.25 8.22 17.17
C SER A 106 33.66 7.90 16.63
N ALA A 107 34.14 6.66 16.47
CA ALA A 107 35.54 6.46 16.02
C ALA A 107 35.91 5.10 15.41
N ASN A 108 34.98 4.28 14.93
CA ASN A 108 35.35 3.03 14.28
C ASN A 108 34.40 2.65 13.14
N CYS A 109 34.94 2.43 11.93
CA CYS A 109 34.22 1.86 10.80
C CYS A 109 34.76 0.44 10.58
N MET A 110 33.93 -0.57 10.80
CA MET A 110 34.31 -1.96 10.57
C MET A 110 33.52 -2.51 9.38
N THR A 111 34.22 -2.81 8.29
CA THR A 111 33.66 -3.53 7.15
C THR A 111 33.89 -5.01 7.34
N GLY A 112 32.82 -5.80 7.48
CA GLY A 112 32.87 -7.25 7.56
C GLY A 112 32.17 -7.88 6.36
N ILE A 113 32.76 -8.96 5.84
CA ILE A 113 32.10 -9.85 4.89
C ILE A 113 31.16 -10.75 5.70
N ALA A 114 29.90 -10.84 5.30
CA ALA A 114 28.96 -11.77 5.92
C ALA A 114 29.23 -13.16 5.31
N THR A 115 29.84 -14.06 6.09
CA THR A 115 29.91 -15.49 5.78
C THR A 115 28.64 -16.21 6.22
#